data_AF-A0A1F2RUF9-F1
#
_entry.id   AF-A0A1F2RUF9-F1
#
_cell.length_a   1.000
_cell.length_b   1.000
_cell.length_c   1.000
_cell.angle_alpha   90.00
_cell.angle_beta   90.00
_cell.angle_gamma   90.00
#
_symmetry.space_group_name_H-M   'P 1'
#
loop_
_entity.id
_entity.type
_entity.pdbx_description
1 polymer ?
#
loop_
_entity_poly.entity_id
_entity_poly.type
_entity_poly.pdbx_seq_one_letter_code
_entity_poly.pdbx_strand_id
1 'polypeptide(L)'
;MECLNTFERNRNGASSIIVPEFRMLPRWFMNIALPIAAGLLAGLFILLPRNGAAQDNPASSSEPKLTEQEERGRGVFLQRCALCHLPKIQKPKTVPAVAPLLDGVLKNAPPAKEATVRNQILKGSPNMPGFQYGLDPKELDDLIAYVKTL
;
A
#
# COMPACT_ATOMS: atom_id res chain seq x y z
N MET A 1 38.18 21.44 -33.26
CA MET A 1 37.15 21.53 -32.19
C MET A 1 37.06 20.14 -31.59
N GLU A 2 38.03 19.84 -30.73
CA GLU A 2 38.34 18.50 -30.24
C GLU A 2 38.24 18.47 -28.71
N CYS A 3 37.58 17.41 -28.24
CA CYS A 3 37.84 16.61 -27.05
C CYS A 3 38.04 17.33 -25.69
N LEU A 4 37.21 16.97 -24.69
CA LEU A 4 37.60 16.01 -23.65
C LEU A 4 36.55 15.94 -22.52
N ASN A 5 35.96 14.75 -22.38
CA ASN A 5 35.74 14.15 -21.06
C ASN A 5 37.08 14.16 -20.32
N THR A 6 37.13 14.76 -19.13
CA THR A 6 37.95 14.39 -17.95
C THR A 6 37.92 15.58 -16.99
N PHE A 7 37.14 15.48 -15.92
CA PHE A 7 37.39 16.28 -14.72
C PHE A 7 37.83 15.32 -13.60
N GLU A 8 39.08 14.86 -13.73
CA GLU A 8 39.90 14.44 -12.60
C GLU A 8 40.66 15.67 -12.10
N ARG A 9 40.59 15.96 -10.78
CA ARG A 9 41.75 15.87 -9.86
C ARG A 9 41.42 16.50 -8.51
N ASN A 10 41.10 15.61 -7.58
CA ASN A 10 41.46 15.57 -6.18
C ASN A 10 42.53 16.60 -5.73
N ARG A 11 42.20 17.43 -4.73
CA ARG A 11 43.09 18.46 -4.17
C ARG A 11 43.77 18.08 -2.85
N ASN A 12 43.60 16.85 -2.36
CA ASN A 12 44.01 16.51 -1.00
C ASN A 12 44.99 15.34 -1.03
N GLY A 13 46.24 15.65 -1.36
CA GLY A 13 47.37 14.74 -1.16
C GLY A 13 47.56 14.49 0.33
N ALA A 14 47.16 13.31 0.78
CA ALA A 14 47.63 12.71 2.03
C ALA A 14 47.63 11.18 1.86
N SER A 15 48.79 10.65 1.48
CA SER A 15 49.12 9.23 1.60
C SER A 15 49.57 8.95 3.03
N SER A 16 48.89 8.04 3.73
CA SER A 16 49.52 7.06 4.63
C SER A 16 48.46 6.23 5.36
N ILE A 17 48.27 5.01 4.85
CA ILE A 17 48.17 3.73 5.57
C ILE A 17 48.20 3.86 7.10
N ILE A 18 47.04 3.66 7.74
CA ILE A 18 46.88 2.92 9.01
C ILE A 18 45.47 2.31 8.96
N VAL A 19 45.36 0.99 8.87
CA VAL A 19 44.09 0.26 8.99
C VAL A 19 43.96 -0.21 10.44
N PRO A 20 43.04 0.33 11.25
CA PRO A 20 42.72 -0.26 12.54
C PRO A 20 41.72 -1.41 12.36
N GLU A 21 42.26 -2.61 12.57
CA GLU A 21 41.67 -3.76 13.26
C GLU A 21 40.14 -3.94 13.15
N PHE A 22 39.76 -4.93 12.34
CA PHE A 22 38.44 -5.55 12.31
C PHE A 22 38.00 -5.97 13.72
N ARG A 23 37.21 -5.12 14.38
CA ARG A 23 36.61 -5.44 15.68
C ARG A 23 35.49 -6.46 15.48
N MET A 24 35.90 -7.72 15.64
CA MET A 24 35.13 -8.92 15.96
C MET A 24 33.61 -8.74 16.08
N LEU A 25 32.91 -9.36 15.13
CA LEU A 25 31.49 -9.64 15.24
C LEU A 25 31.25 -10.58 16.45
N PRO A 26 30.14 -10.39 17.20
CA PRO A 26 29.89 -11.15 18.43
C PRO A 26 29.69 -12.65 18.17
N ARG A 27 30.16 -13.48 19.13
CA ARG A 27 30.23 -14.96 19.16
C ARG A 27 28.86 -15.70 19.24
N TRP A 28 27.78 -15.16 18.72
CA TRP A 28 26.44 -15.76 18.76
C TRP A 28 26.03 -16.45 17.44
N PHE A 29 26.87 -16.37 16.40
CA PHE A 29 26.55 -16.86 15.05
C PHE A 29 26.98 -18.31 14.73
N MET A 30 27.58 -19.06 15.66
CA MET A 30 28.23 -20.33 15.31
C MET A 30 27.74 -21.51 16.14
N ASN A 31 26.46 -21.85 16.02
CA ASN A 31 25.95 -23.10 16.60
C ASN A 31 24.65 -23.65 15.96
N ILE A 32 24.47 -23.64 14.62
CA ILE A 32 23.33 -24.36 14.02
C ILE A 32 23.64 -24.87 12.59
N ALA A 33 24.49 -25.87 12.47
CA ALA A 33 24.59 -26.82 11.34
C ALA A 33 25.67 -27.82 11.78
N LEU A 34 25.53 -29.15 11.88
CA LEU A 34 24.88 -30.19 11.06
C LEU A 34 25.33 -31.55 11.78
N PRO A 35 24.91 -32.82 11.50
CA PRO A 35 23.63 -33.32 10.90
C PRO A 35 23.25 -34.84 10.89
N ILE A 36 22.13 -35.13 10.17
CA ILE A 36 21.67 -36.32 9.39
C ILE A 36 21.23 -37.62 10.12
N ALA A 37 20.09 -38.16 9.65
CA ALA A 37 19.85 -39.59 9.41
C ALA A 37 19.02 -40.45 10.40
N ALA A 38 17.95 -39.95 11.02
CA ALA A 38 16.98 -40.83 11.68
C ALA A 38 15.52 -40.57 11.24
N GLY A 39 15.01 -41.46 10.36
CA GLY A 39 13.62 -41.90 10.29
C GLY A 39 12.57 -40.82 10.00
N LEU A 40 12.33 -40.42 8.76
CA LEU A 40 11.40 -41.10 7.84
C LEU A 40 10.03 -41.48 8.47
N LEU A 41 8.98 -40.93 7.84
CA LEU A 41 7.71 -41.59 7.50
C LEU A 41 6.47 -41.56 8.42
N ALA A 42 6.51 -41.14 9.69
CA ALA A 42 5.30 -41.30 10.51
C ALA A 42 5.07 -40.12 11.47
N GLY A 43 4.32 -39.11 11.03
CA GLY A 43 3.96 -38.01 11.93
C GLY A 43 3.17 -36.88 11.29
N LEU A 44 2.06 -37.22 10.64
CA LEU A 44 0.88 -36.34 10.61
C LEU A 44 0.90 -35.12 9.66
N PHE A 45 1.09 -35.38 8.37
CA PHE A 45 0.43 -34.58 7.32
C PHE A 45 -1.10 -34.80 7.28
N ILE A 46 -1.69 -35.60 8.19
CA ILE A 46 -3.11 -35.96 8.19
C ILE A 46 -3.59 -36.09 9.64
N LEU A 47 -4.13 -35.01 10.18
CA LEU A 47 -5.38 -35.02 10.96
C LEU A 47 -5.89 -33.56 11.00
N LEU A 48 -6.18 -33.02 9.80
CA LEU A 48 -6.94 -31.78 9.57
C LEU A 48 -8.20 -31.71 10.47
N PRO A 49 -8.70 -30.53 10.85
CA PRO A 49 -8.76 -29.35 9.98
C PRO A 49 -8.23 -28.08 10.64
N ARG A 50 -7.50 -27.27 9.87
CA ARG A 50 -7.44 -25.84 10.20
C ARG A 50 -8.68 -25.22 9.60
N ASN A 51 -9.83 -25.42 10.27
CA ASN A 51 -10.95 -24.51 10.15
C ASN A 51 -10.39 -23.14 10.55
N GLY A 52 -9.96 -22.36 9.57
CA GLY A 52 -9.77 -20.94 9.73
C GLY A 52 -11.16 -20.36 9.96
N ALA A 53 -11.66 -20.44 11.19
CA ALA A 53 -12.61 -19.46 11.65
C ALA A 53 -11.89 -18.12 11.51
N ALA A 54 -12.26 -17.38 10.47
CA ALA A 54 -12.06 -15.95 10.45
C ALA A 54 -12.45 -15.46 11.84
N GLN A 55 -11.52 -14.81 12.56
CA GLN A 55 -11.88 -14.12 13.78
C GLN A 55 -12.75 -12.94 13.35
N ASP A 56 -14.05 -13.18 13.22
CA ASP A 56 -15.07 -12.15 13.31
C ASP A 56 -15.08 -11.67 14.76
N ASN A 57 -14.06 -10.91 15.15
CA ASN A 57 -14.19 -10.04 16.30
C ASN A 57 -15.28 -9.03 15.94
N PRO A 58 -16.49 -9.06 16.54
CA PRO A 58 -17.38 -7.93 16.41
C PRO A 58 -16.83 -6.88 17.36
N ALA A 59 -15.75 -6.22 16.94
CA ALA A 59 -15.47 -4.89 17.45
C ALA A 59 -16.74 -4.10 17.11
N SER A 60 -17.53 -3.87 18.16
CA SER A 60 -18.78 -3.11 18.12
C SER A 60 -18.45 -1.65 17.80
N SER A 61 -18.14 -1.39 16.54
CA SER A 61 -18.28 -0.10 15.91
C SER A 61 -19.69 -0.08 15.34
N SER A 62 -20.51 0.86 15.79
CA SER A 62 -21.83 1.18 15.23
C SER A 62 -21.72 1.81 13.83
N GLU A 63 -20.79 1.34 13.01
CA GLU A 63 -20.64 1.74 11.62
C GLU A 63 -21.35 0.70 10.73
N PRO A 64 -22.03 1.14 9.65
CA PRO A 64 -22.64 0.22 8.71
C PRO A 64 -21.59 -0.78 8.21
N LYS A 65 -21.89 -2.07 8.35
CA LYS A 65 -21.01 -3.12 7.83
C LYS A 65 -21.00 -3.01 6.31
N LEU A 66 -19.83 -2.73 5.74
CA LEU A 66 -19.62 -2.73 4.29
C LEU A 66 -19.80 -4.15 3.74
N THR A 67 -20.35 -4.24 2.54
CA THR A 67 -20.35 -5.46 1.72
C THR A 67 -18.93 -5.76 1.25
N GLU A 68 -18.66 -7.01 0.85
CA GLU A 68 -17.34 -7.39 0.31
C GLU A 68 -16.93 -6.53 -0.90
N GLN A 69 -17.89 -6.13 -1.73
CA GLN A 69 -17.65 -5.22 -2.86
C GLN A 69 -17.20 -3.83 -2.39
N GLU A 70 -17.89 -3.28 -1.40
CA GLU A 70 -17.53 -1.98 -0.84
C GLU A 70 -16.21 -2.03 -0.08
N GLU A 71 -15.87 -3.16 0.57
CA GLU A 71 -14.56 -3.36 1.19
C GLU A 71 -13.42 -3.38 0.16
N ARG A 72 -13.60 -4.05 -0.97
CA ARG A 72 -12.63 -4.00 -2.08
C ARG A 72 -12.51 -2.57 -2.64
N GLY A 73 -13.64 -1.90 -2.84
CA GLY A 73 -13.69 -0.50 -3.27
C GLY A 73 -12.98 0.45 -2.31
N ARG A 74 -13.14 0.22 -1.01
CA ARG A 74 -12.42 0.95 0.05
C ARG A 74 -10.92 0.77 -0.07
N GLY A 75 -10.45 -0.45 -0.37
CA GLY A 75 -9.04 -0.72 -0.63
C GLY A 75 -8.49 0.14 -1.78
N VAL A 76 -9.18 0.15 -2.92
CA VAL A 76 -8.82 0.96 -4.10
C VAL A 76 -8.80 2.46 -3.76
N PHE A 77 -9.84 2.93 -3.05
CA PHE A 77 -9.95 4.32 -2.62
C PHE A 77 -8.78 4.76 -1.74
N LEU A 78 -8.41 3.95 -0.74
CA LEU A 78 -7.30 4.23 0.15
C LEU A 78 -5.94 4.26 -0.57
N GLN A 79 -5.78 3.44 -1.61
CA GLN A 79 -4.54 3.37 -2.38
C GLN A 79 -4.38 4.54 -3.37
N ARG A 80 -5.48 5.00 -3.99
CA ARG A 80 -5.41 5.91 -5.14
C ARG A 80 -6.00 7.30 -4.89
N CYS A 81 -7.03 7.40 -4.06
CA CYS A 81 -7.84 8.61 -3.93
C CYS A 81 -7.59 9.35 -2.61
N ALA A 82 -7.24 8.59 -1.56
CA ALA A 82 -7.18 9.10 -0.19
C ALA A 82 -6.19 10.25 0.02
N LEU A 83 -5.10 10.29 -0.74
CA LEU A 83 -4.08 11.33 -0.61
C LEU A 83 -4.62 12.75 -0.82
N CYS A 84 -5.63 12.89 -1.67
CA CYS A 84 -6.23 14.18 -2.01
C CYS A 84 -7.61 14.35 -1.38
N HIS A 85 -8.40 13.28 -1.25
CA HIS A 85 -9.80 13.34 -0.82
C HIS A 85 -10.03 13.12 0.68
N LEU A 86 -9.01 12.72 1.46
CA LEU A 86 -9.10 12.69 2.92
C LEU A 86 -8.41 13.91 3.55
N PRO A 87 -8.95 14.44 4.66
CA PRO A 87 -8.24 15.39 5.49
C PRO A 87 -7.01 14.72 6.13
N LYS A 88 -5.90 15.44 6.19
CA LYS A 88 -4.68 14.95 6.84
C LYS A 88 -4.67 15.39 8.30
N ILE A 89 -4.68 14.43 9.22
CA ILE A 89 -4.57 14.71 10.65
C ILE A 89 -3.08 14.85 10.99
N GLN A 90 -2.63 16.09 11.27
CA GLN A 90 -1.27 16.40 11.70
C GLN A 90 -1.32 17.08 13.07
N LYS A 91 -1.41 16.28 14.15
CA LYS A 91 -1.58 16.81 15.51
C LYS A 91 -0.55 17.92 15.79
N PRO A 92 -0.96 19.12 16.27
CA PRO A 92 -2.27 19.46 16.86
C PRO A 92 -3.34 19.98 15.87
N LYS A 93 -3.09 19.96 14.56
CA LYS A 93 -3.96 20.57 13.54
C LYS A 93 -4.50 19.55 12.54
N THR A 94 -5.72 19.76 12.05
CA THR A 94 -6.24 19.05 10.87
C THR A 94 -6.00 19.92 9.66
N VAL A 95 -5.31 19.37 8.66
CA VAL A 95 -5.12 20.04 7.37
C VAL A 95 -6.28 19.61 6.46
N PRO A 96 -6.99 20.56 5.82
CA PRO A 96 -8.07 20.23 4.90
C PRO A 96 -7.56 19.34 3.76
N ALA A 97 -8.49 18.56 3.19
CA ALA A 97 -8.22 17.77 2.00
C ALA A 97 -7.78 18.67 0.83
N VAL A 98 -6.91 18.15 -0.04
CA VAL A 98 -6.42 18.89 -1.22
C VAL A 98 -7.53 19.02 -2.27
N ALA A 99 -8.42 18.03 -2.32
CA ALA A 99 -9.60 18.00 -3.16
C ALA A 99 -10.87 17.99 -2.28
N PRO A 100 -12.05 18.28 -2.86
CA PRO A 100 -13.32 18.19 -2.14
C PRO A 100 -13.53 16.81 -1.51
N LEU A 101 -14.18 16.78 -0.35
CA LEU A 101 -14.60 15.52 0.27
C LEU A 101 -15.62 14.82 -0.62
N LEU A 102 -15.60 13.48 -0.62
CA LEU A 102 -16.50 12.68 -1.45
C LEU A 102 -17.78 12.25 -0.74
N ASP A 103 -17.94 12.61 0.52
CA ASP A 103 -19.09 12.27 1.35
C ASP A 103 -20.39 12.77 0.69
N GLY A 104 -21.32 11.85 0.43
CA GLY A 104 -22.61 12.15 -0.19
C GLY A 104 -22.57 12.46 -1.68
N VAL A 105 -21.42 12.41 -2.37
CA VAL A 105 -21.33 12.75 -3.80
C VAL A 105 -22.23 11.83 -4.64
N LEU A 106 -22.26 10.54 -4.31
CA LEU A 106 -23.06 9.54 -5.01
C LEU A 106 -24.29 9.05 -4.23
N LYS A 107 -24.57 9.64 -3.06
CA LYS A 107 -25.74 9.26 -2.26
C LYS A 107 -27.02 9.58 -3.01
N ASN A 108 -27.82 8.54 -3.29
CA ASN A 108 -29.05 8.62 -4.09
C ASN A 108 -28.86 9.31 -5.45
N ALA A 109 -27.65 9.23 -6.03
CA ALA A 109 -27.35 9.88 -7.30
C ALA A 109 -28.10 9.19 -8.46
N PRO A 110 -28.65 9.96 -9.42
CA PRO A 110 -29.22 9.38 -10.63
C PRO A 110 -28.11 8.71 -11.47
N PRO A 111 -28.45 7.71 -12.31
CA PRO A 111 -27.47 7.02 -13.15
C PRO A 111 -26.61 7.93 -14.01
N ALA A 112 -27.17 9.07 -14.48
CA ALA A 112 -26.44 10.07 -15.24
C ALA A 112 -25.28 10.71 -14.43
N LYS A 113 -25.49 10.99 -13.14
CA LYS A 113 -24.44 11.56 -12.27
C LYS A 113 -23.35 10.52 -11.99
N GLU A 114 -23.73 9.27 -11.78
CA GLU A 114 -22.78 8.16 -11.61
C GLU A 114 -21.91 7.98 -12.86
N ALA A 115 -22.50 8.03 -14.06
CA ALA A 115 -21.76 7.97 -15.32
C ALA A 115 -20.76 9.13 -15.47
N THR A 116 -21.15 10.34 -15.07
CA THR A 116 -20.23 11.50 -15.05
C THR A 116 -19.07 11.28 -14.08
N VAL A 117 -19.33 10.77 -12.87
CA VAL A 117 -18.28 10.49 -11.88
C VAL A 117 -17.35 9.38 -12.38
N ARG A 118 -17.87 8.32 -12.99
CA ARG A 118 -17.05 7.30 -13.66
C ARG A 118 -16.13 7.91 -14.72
N ASN A 119 -16.68 8.78 -15.58
CA ASN A 119 -15.89 9.45 -16.62
C ASN A 119 -14.79 10.32 -16.02
N GLN A 120 -15.12 11.04 -14.94
CA GLN A 120 -14.19 11.88 -14.21
C GLN A 120 -13.05 11.08 -13.59
N ILE A 121 -13.33 9.90 -13.01
CA ILE A 121 -12.29 9.01 -12.45
C ILE A 121 -11.39 8.47 -13.56
N LEU A 122 -11.96 8.08 -14.70
CA LEU A 122 -11.20 7.50 -15.81
C LEU A 122 -10.33 8.54 -16.52
N LYS A 123 -10.90 9.70 -16.86
CA LYS A 123 -10.19 10.74 -17.63
C LYS A 123 -9.42 11.74 -16.76
N GLY A 124 -9.83 11.91 -15.50
CA GLY A 124 -9.28 12.90 -14.60
C GLY A 124 -9.76 14.32 -14.88
N SER A 125 -9.05 15.29 -14.31
CA SER A 125 -9.21 16.72 -14.46
C SER A 125 -7.82 17.39 -14.43
N PRO A 126 -7.72 18.71 -14.68
CA PRO A 126 -6.44 19.41 -14.53
C PRO A 126 -5.75 19.21 -13.16
N ASN A 127 -6.53 18.94 -12.10
CA ASN A 127 -6.04 18.77 -10.72
C ASN A 127 -6.32 17.36 -10.15
N MET A 128 -6.80 16.43 -10.96
CA MET A 128 -7.10 15.05 -10.56
C MET A 128 -6.56 14.09 -11.63
N PRO A 129 -5.65 13.16 -11.31
CA PRO A 129 -5.15 12.23 -12.31
C PRO A 129 -6.28 11.32 -12.83
N GLY A 130 -6.22 10.99 -14.12
CA GLY A 130 -7.10 10.01 -14.74
C GLY A 130 -6.58 8.59 -14.54
N PHE A 131 -7.50 7.65 -14.29
CA PHE A 131 -7.17 6.25 -14.00
C PHE A 131 -7.61 5.26 -15.10
N GLN A 132 -7.89 5.73 -16.32
CA GLN A 132 -8.41 4.88 -17.41
C GLN A 132 -7.55 3.65 -17.75
N TYR A 133 -6.23 3.70 -17.48
CA TYR A 133 -5.30 2.60 -17.71
C TYR A 133 -4.77 2.00 -16.41
N GLY A 134 -5.20 2.52 -15.26
CA GLY A 134 -4.71 2.15 -13.93
C GLY A 134 -5.74 1.48 -13.04
N LEU A 135 -7.00 1.41 -13.49
CA LEU A 135 -8.08 0.68 -12.85
C LEU A 135 -8.69 -0.31 -13.83
N ASP A 136 -8.86 -1.55 -13.39
CA ASP A 136 -9.70 -2.52 -14.07
C ASP A 136 -11.18 -2.08 -14.00
N PRO A 137 -12.02 -2.39 -15.00
CA PRO A 137 -13.44 -2.08 -14.95
C PRO A 137 -14.13 -2.57 -13.67
N LYS A 138 -13.75 -3.75 -13.16
CA LYS A 138 -14.30 -4.29 -11.92
C LYS A 138 -13.86 -3.48 -10.69
N GLU A 139 -12.61 -3.00 -10.68
CA GLU A 139 -12.13 -2.13 -9.61
C GLU A 139 -12.84 -0.79 -9.60
N LEU A 140 -13.17 -0.24 -10.79
CA LEU A 140 -13.99 0.97 -10.89
C LEU A 140 -15.40 0.73 -10.31
N ASP A 141 -16.02 -0.41 -10.59
CA ASP A 141 -17.36 -0.72 -10.05
C ASP A 141 -17.34 -0.97 -8.54
N ASP A 142 -16.33 -1.68 -8.04
CA ASP A 142 -16.10 -1.85 -6.60
C ASP A 142 -15.88 -0.47 -5.93
N LEU A 143 -15.08 0.42 -6.54
CA LEU A 143 -14.84 1.78 -6.06
C LEU A 143 -16.11 2.64 -6.04
N ILE A 144 -16.92 2.61 -7.10
CA ILE A 144 -18.18 3.36 -7.17
C ILE A 144 -19.16 2.89 -6.09
N ALA A 145 -19.22 1.57 -5.83
CA ALA A 145 -20.02 1.03 -4.74
C ALA A 145 -19.60 1.60 -3.38
N TYR A 146 -18.29 1.64 -3.10
CA TYR A 146 -17.79 2.23 -1.87
C TYR A 146 -18.08 3.74 -1.76
N VAL A 147 -17.87 4.52 -2.84
CA VAL A 147 -18.14 5.97 -2.82
C VAL A 147 -19.63 6.29 -2.60
N LYS A 148 -20.54 5.37 -2.90
CA LYS A 148 -21.97 5.52 -2.55
C LYS A 148 -22.26 5.40 -1.05
N THR A 149 -21.35 4.80 -0.28
CA THR A 149 -21.46 4.62 1.18
C THR A 149 -20.93 5.81 1.99
N LEU A 150 -20.08 6.64 1.38
CA LEU A 150 -19.55 7.89 1.95
C LEU A 150 -20.65 8.96 1.99
#